data_AF-A0A4V3SYB9-F1
#
_entry.id   AF-A0A4V3SYB9-F1
#
_cell.length_a   1.000
_cell.length_b   1.000
_cell.length_c   1.000
_cell.angle_alpha   90.00
_cell.angle_beta   90.00
_cell.angle_gamma   90.00
#
_symmetry.space_group_name_H-M   'P 1'
#
loop_
_entity.id
_entity.type
_entity.pdbx_description
1 polymer ?
#
loop_
_entity_poly.entity_id
_entity_poly.type
_entity_poly.pdbx_seq_one_letter_code
_entity_poly.pdbx_strand_id
1 'polypeptide(L)' 'PDREGARRNPFARKRNEPQQQIEAMVQCAHCGIHFPASESISNAAGTVFCSEEHLRLASS' A
#
# COMPACT_ATOMS: atom_id res chain seq x y z
N PRO A 1 4.57 53.59 19.85
CA PRO A 1 3.82 52.77 18.87
C PRO A 1 4.78 51.75 18.21
N ASP A 2 5.03 50.59 18.81
CA ASP A 2 4.21 49.35 18.86
C ASP A 2 4.16 48.55 17.54
N ARG A 3 4.32 47.21 17.65
CA ARG A 3 4.33 46.11 16.65
C ARG A 3 5.67 45.87 15.94
N GLU A 4 6.28 44.69 16.05
CA GLU A 4 5.80 43.46 15.41
C GLU A 4 6.37 42.21 16.13
N GLY A 5 5.49 41.49 16.82
CA GLY A 5 5.82 40.24 17.50
C GLY A 5 5.83 39.07 16.53
N ALA A 6 6.97 38.77 15.90
CA ALA A 6 7.16 37.57 15.10
C ALA A 6 7.29 36.32 16.00
N ARG A 7 6.15 35.79 16.46
CA ARG A 7 6.07 34.48 17.13
C ARG A 7 6.35 33.38 16.09
N ARG A 8 7.63 32.99 15.96
CA ARG A 8 8.01 31.75 15.26
C ARG A 8 7.35 30.58 15.99
N ASN A 9 6.45 29.87 15.32
CA ASN A 9 5.76 28.71 15.88
C ASN A 9 6.74 27.51 15.93
N PRO A 10 7.20 27.07 17.11
CA PRO A 10 8.18 25.97 17.24
C PRO A 10 7.56 24.60 16.91
N PHE A 11 6.26 24.55 16.61
CA PHE A 11 5.51 23.35 16.27
C PHE A 11 5.43 23.05 14.77
N ALA A 12 6.21 23.74 13.93
CA ALA A 12 6.46 23.28 12.56
C ALA A 12 7.35 22.02 12.55
N ARG A 13 6.98 20.99 13.33
CA ARG A 13 7.59 19.68 13.25
C ARG A 13 7.14 19.09 11.91
N LYS A 14 8.09 18.98 10.99
CA LYS A 14 7.94 18.11 9.81
C LYS A 14 7.51 16.74 10.33
N ARG A 15 6.29 16.35 9.99
CA ARG A 15 5.73 15.03 10.28
C ARG A 15 6.51 14.02 9.42
N ASN A 16 7.71 13.66 9.86
CA ASN A 16 8.39 12.45 9.42
C ASN A 16 7.76 11.32 10.25
N GLU A 17 6.52 11.00 9.93
CA GLU A 17 5.96 9.72 10.35
C GLU A 17 6.31 8.72 9.26
N PRO A 18 6.75 7.50 9.62
CA PRO A 18 6.96 6.45 8.65
C PRO A 18 5.62 6.30 7.92
N GLN A 19 5.60 6.69 6.65
CA GLN A 19 4.44 6.50 5.81
C GLN A 19 4.25 5.00 5.74
N GLN A 20 3.30 4.48 6.54
CA GLN A 20 2.77 3.15 6.38
C GLN A 20 2.46 3.05 4.88
N GLN A 21 3.27 2.30 4.16
CA GLN A 21 3.19 2.25 2.71
C GLN A 21 1.80 1.68 2.42
N ILE A 22 0.89 2.53 1.96
CA ILE A 22 -0.47 2.10 1.66
C ILE A 22 -0.34 1.21 0.43
N GLU A 23 -0.32 -0.10 0.66
CA GLU A 23 -0.24 -1.07 -0.40
C GLU A 23 -1.59 -1.14 -1.13
N ALA A 24 -1.53 -1.36 -2.44
CA ALA A 24 -2.74 -1.62 -3.20
C ALA A 24 -3.33 -2.97 -2.75
N MET A 25 -4.61 -2.98 -2.38
CA MET A 25 -5.34 -4.22 -2.16
C MET A 25 -5.74 -4.80 -3.51
N VAL A 26 -5.26 -6.00 -3.80
CA VAL A 26 -5.58 -6.74 -5.03
C VAL A 26 -6.46 -7.93 -4.70
N GLN A 27 -7.25 -8.40 -5.67
CA GLN A 27 -8.16 -9.51 -5.49
C GLN A 27 -7.62 -10.77 -6.16
N CYS A 28 -7.61 -11.92 -5.46
CA CYS A 28 -7.22 -13.19 -6.05
C CYS A 28 -8.24 -13.64 -7.10
N ALA A 29 -7.77 -13.97 -8.31
CA ALA A 29 -8.62 -14.45 -9.40
C ALA A 29 -9.25 -15.83 -9.15
N HIS A 30 -8.70 -16.64 -8.22
CA HIS A 30 -9.19 -17.98 -7.91
C HIS A 30 -10.23 -18.00 -6.78
N CYS A 31 -9.91 -17.39 -5.63
CA CYS A 31 -10.78 -17.43 -4.43
C CYS A 31 -11.51 -16.10 -4.15
N GLY A 32 -11.16 -15.00 -4.83
CA GLY A 32 -11.81 -13.70 -4.66
C GLY A 32 -11.41 -12.92 -3.41
N ILE A 33 -10.42 -13.39 -2.63
CA ILE A 33 -9.96 -12.68 -1.42
C ILE A 33 -9.19 -11.41 -1.78
N HIS A 34 -9.37 -10.36 -0.99
CA HIS A 34 -8.57 -9.14 -1.09
C HIS A 34 -7.36 -9.22 -0.16
N PHE A 35 -6.18 -8.93 -0.70
CA PHE A 35 -4.91 -9.05 0.02
C PHE A 35 -3.89 -8.02 -0.51
N PRO A 36 -2.78 -7.77 0.21
CA PRO A 36 -1.79 -6.75 -0.18
C PRO A 36 -1.07 -7.10 -1.48
N ALA A 37 -0.81 -6.10 -2.33
CA ALA A 37 -0.10 -6.29 -3.59
C ALA A 37 1.32 -6.89 -3.43
N SER A 38 2.03 -6.63 -2.33
CA SER A 38 3.37 -7.24 -2.13
C SER A 38 3.34 -8.75 -1.95
N GLU A 39 2.20 -9.32 -1.55
CA GLU A 39 2.03 -10.77 -1.41
C GLU A 39 1.44 -11.41 -2.69
N SER A 40 1.26 -10.62 -3.76
CA SER A 40 0.58 -11.07 -4.97
C SER A 40 1.51 -11.72 -5.97
N ILE A 41 1.03 -12.81 -6.55
CA ILE A 41 1.76 -13.59 -7.54
C ILE A 41 0.98 -13.51 -8.85
N SER A 42 1.64 -13.09 -9.92
CA SER A 42 1.02 -12.93 -11.24
C SER A 42 1.41 -14.11 -12.13
N ASN A 43 0.47 -14.64 -12.93
CA ASN A 43 0.83 -15.57 -14.00
C ASN A 43 1.20 -14.82 -15.30
N ALA A 44 1.60 -15.56 -16.33
CA ALA A 44 1.93 -15.01 -17.64
C ALA A 44 0.75 -14.29 -18.35
N ALA A 45 -0.49 -14.57 -17.94
CA ALA A 45 -1.69 -13.91 -18.46
C ALA A 45 -2.05 -12.61 -17.72
N GLY A 46 -1.30 -12.24 -16.67
CA GLY A 46 -1.54 -11.02 -15.89
C GLY A 46 -2.62 -11.17 -14.81
N THR A 47 -3.11 -12.38 -14.54
CA THR A 47 -3.99 -12.64 -13.38
C THR A 47 -3.21 -12.78 -12.08
N VAL A 48 -3.73 -12.22 -11.00
CA VAL A 48 -3.13 -12.19 -9.67
C VAL A 48 -3.71 -13.25 -8.74
N PHE A 49 -2.84 -13.86 -7.94
CA PHE A 49 -3.16 -14.95 -7.03
C PHE A 49 -2.54 -14.70 -5.65
N CYS A 50 -3.24 -15.13 -4.60
CA CYS A 50 -2.77 -14.99 -3.22
C CYS A 50 -1.75 -16.06 -2.81
N SER A 51 -1.52 -17.08 -3.63
CA SER A 51 -0.60 -18.18 -3.35
C SER A 51 -0.24 -18.94 -4.63
N GLU A 52 0.92 -19.60 -4.63
CA GLU A 52 1.39 -20.42 -5.76
C GLU A 52 0.47 -21.59 -6.07
N GLU A 53 -0.20 -22.15 -5.06
CA GLU A 53 -1.20 -23.23 -5.23
C GLU A 53 -2.34 -22.77 -6.15
N HIS A 54 -2.90 -21.58 -5.90
CA HIS A 54 -3.98 -21.03 -6.74
C HIS A 54 -3.50 -20.71 -8.16
N LEU A 55 -2.25 -20.26 -8.31
CA LEU A 55 -1.66 -20.02 -9.63
C LEU A 55 -1.52 -21.33 -10.41
N ARG A 56 -1.06 -22.41 -9.75
CA ARG A 56 -0.98 -23.75 -10.36
C ARG A 56 -2.36 -24.28 -10.72
N LEU A 57 -3.33 -24.21 -9.80
CA LEU A 57 -4.71 -24.63 -10.05
C LEU A 57 -5.37 -23.87 -11.20
N ALA A 58 -5.04 -22.59 -11.39
CA ALA A 58 -5.54 -21.78 -12.49
C ALA A 58 -4.82 -22.04 -13.83
N SER A 59 -3.64 -22.67 -13.81
CA SER A 59 -2.84 -22.99 -15.01
C SER A 59 -2.87 -24.48 -15.37
N SER A 60 -3.62 -25.29 -14.62
CA SER A 60 -3.75 -26.74 -14.80
C SER A 60 -5.03 -27.11 -15.54
#